data_AF-A0A438H6D5-F1
#
_entry.id   AF-A0A438H6D5-F1
#
_cell.length_a   1.000
_cell.length_b   1.000
_cell.length_c   1.000
_cell.angle_alpha   90.00
_cell.angle_beta   90.00
_cell.angle_gamma   90.00
#
_symmetry.space_group_name_H-M   'P 1'
#
loop_
_entity.id
_entity.type
_entity.pdbx_description
1 polymer ?
#
loop_
_entity_poly.entity_id
_entity_poly.type
_entity_poly.pdbx_seq_one_letter_code
_entity_poly.pdbx_strand_id
1 'polypeptide(L)'
;MTASSNAFHHLSAPSPPISGVFYTPTNSSYAYVLQSYIQNLRFMSSTTPKPSFIVASSHVSHVQATIICCKIHGLQLRIRSGGHDYDGLSYVSDVPFVILDMFNLREVSVDIENEWAWVQSGATMGELYYRIAEKSNLYGFPAGVCPTVGVGGHFSGGGYGNMMRKYGLSVDNVLDAQIVDANGRILDRESMEKISSGPLEEEVELALE
;
A
#
# COMPACT_ATOMS: atom_id res chain seq x y z
N MET A 1 23.94 13.81 6.60
CA MET A 1 23.68 13.66 8.04
C MET A 1 22.90 12.36 8.20
N THR A 2 23.36 11.49 9.09
CA THR A 2 22.88 10.10 9.23
C THR A 2 21.45 10.08 9.76
N ALA A 3 20.49 9.73 8.90
CA ALA A 3 19.20 9.23 9.35
C ALA A 3 19.47 8.01 10.24
N SER A 4 18.85 7.97 11.40
CA SER A 4 19.01 6.89 12.37
C SER A 4 18.37 5.62 11.78
N SER A 5 19.18 4.85 11.04
CA SER A 5 18.92 3.48 10.63
C SER A 5 18.76 2.61 11.89
N ASN A 6 17.51 2.47 12.33
CA ASN A 6 17.13 1.31 13.13
C ASN A 6 16.84 0.21 12.12
N ALA A 7 17.81 -0.66 11.85
CA ALA A 7 17.62 -1.82 10.99
C ALA A 7 16.44 -2.68 11.51
N PHE A 8 15.28 -2.55 10.89
CA PHE A 8 14.06 -3.27 11.28
C PHE A 8 14.04 -4.70 10.72
N HIS A 9 15.03 -5.53 11.05
CA HIS A 9 15.01 -6.97 10.70
C HIS A 9 14.05 -7.82 11.58
N HIS A 10 13.00 -7.21 12.12
CA HIS A 10 12.16 -7.82 13.15
C HIS A 10 10.73 -8.05 12.66
N LEU A 11 10.13 -9.16 13.11
CA LEU A 11 8.69 -9.31 13.15
C LEU A 11 8.15 -8.20 14.05
N SER A 12 7.16 -7.42 13.58
CA SER A 12 6.52 -6.44 14.44
C SER A 12 5.79 -7.15 15.58
N ALA A 13 5.73 -6.49 16.75
CA ALA A 13 4.87 -6.97 17.82
C ALA A 13 3.42 -7.13 17.30
N PRO A 14 2.73 -8.24 17.62
CA PRO A 14 1.36 -8.47 17.19
C PRO A 14 0.41 -7.39 17.75
N SER A 15 -0.57 -6.97 16.95
CA SER A 15 -1.65 -6.09 17.39
C SER A 15 -3.00 -6.85 17.46
N PRO A 16 -3.32 -7.53 18.58
CA PRO A 16 -4.62 -8.17 18.77
C PRO A 16 -5.71 -7.15 19.21
N PRO A 17 -7.00 -7.39 18.90
CA PRO A 17 -7.57 -8.56 18.22
C PRO A 17 -7.62 -8.42 16.69
N ILE A 18 -7.38 -9.52 15.98
CA ILE A 18 -7.46 -9.57 14.49
C ILE A 18 -8.91 -9.58 13.96
N SER A 19 -9.90 -9.88 14.80
CA SER A 19 -11.30 -9.99 14.38
C SER A 19 -11.87 -8.69 13.79
N GLY A 20 -11.32 -7.54 14.18
CA GLY A 20 -11.74 -6.23 13.66
C GLY A 20 -11.26 -5.94 12.23
N VAL A 21 -10.30 -6.73 11.71
CA VAL A 21 -9.71 -6.53 10.38
C VAL A 21 -9.96 -7.71 9.43
N PHE A 22 -10.67 -8.74 9.88
CA PHE A 22 -10.87 -9.98 9.13
C PHE A 22 -12.33 -10.14 8.70
N TYR A 23 -12.57 -10.25 7.40
CA TYR A 23 -13.91 -10.31 6.82
C TYR A 23 -14.08 -11.54 5.93
N THR A 24 -15.05 -12.37 6.27
CA THR A 24 -15.48 -13.55 5.50
C THR A 24 -16.85 -13.32 4.89
N PRO A 25 -17.28 -14.12 3.90
CA PRO A 25 -18.61 -14.00 3.30
C PRO A 25 -19.80 -14.10 4.27
N THR A 26 -19.60 -14.62 5.50
CA THR A 26 -20.65 -14.67 6.53
C THR A 26 -20.78 -13.38 7.33
N ASN A 27 -19.79 -12.47 7.27
CA ASN A 27 -19.86 -11.16 7.90
C ASN A 27 -20.78 -10.23 7.10
N SER A 28 -21.72 -9.54 7.76
CA SER A 28 -22.63 -8.59 7.11
C SER A 28 -21.91 -7.42 6.41
N SER A 29 -20.72 -7.06 6.89
CA SER A 29 -19.87 -6.00 6.32
C SER A 29 -19.01 -6.44 5.14
N TYR A 30 -18.90 -7.74 4.85
CA TYR A 30 -18.00 -8.26 3.81
C TYR A 30 -18.28 -7.66 2.43
N ALA A 31 -19.55 -7.64 2.01
CA ALA A 31 -19.94 -7.11 0.72
C ALA A 31 -19.57 -5.61 0.60
N TYR A 32 -19.79 -4.84 1.66
CA TYR A 32 -19.43 -3.43 1.72
C TYR A 32 -17.91 -3.23 1.58
N VAL A 33 -17.12 -3.90 2.43
CA VAL A 33 -15.65 -3.79 2.40
C VAL A 33 -15.07 -4.21 1.04
N LEU A 34 -15.62 -5.25 0.42
CA LEU A 34 -15.20 -5.65 -0.92
C LEU A 34 -15.52 -4.57 -1.97
N GLN A 35 -16.75 -4.05 -1.96
CA GLN A 35 -17.25 -3.14 -3.00
C GLN A 35 -16.69 -1.73 -2.90
N SER A 36 -16.34 -1.24 -1.71
CA SER A 36 -15.85 0.13 -1.48
C SER A 36 -14.63 0.52 -2.33
N TYR A 37 -13.83 -0.46 -2.77
CA TYR A 37 -12.62 -0.25 -3.57
C TYR A 37 -12.63 -1.03 -4.89
N ILE A 38 -13.81 -1.33 -5.44
CA ILE A 38 -13.94 -1.76 -6.84
C ILE A 38 -14.20 -0.52 -7.69
N GLN A 39 -13.13 0.03 -8.27
CA GLN A 39 -13.25 1.27 -9.06
C GLN A 39 -13.79 0.98 -10.48
N ASN A 40 -13.43 -0.17 -11.06
CA ASN A 40 -13.97 -0.58 -12.35
C ASN A 40 -15.21 -1.46 -12.17
N LEU A 41 -16.40 -0.88 -12.40
CA LEU A 41 -17.69 -1.53 -12.16
C LEU A 41 -17.95 -2.73 -13.08
N ARG A 42 -17.15 -2.94 -14.14
CA ARG A 42 -17.14 -4.20 -14.92
C ARG A 42 -17.00 -5.43 -14.04
N PHE A 43 -16.34 -5.29 -12.89
CA PHE A 43 -16.08 -6.37 -11.93
C PHE A 43 -17.07 -6.42 -10.75
N MET A 44 -18.13 -5.60 -10.77
CA MET A 44 -19.23 -5.67 -9.79
C MET A 44 -20.35 -6.64 -10.20
N SER A 45 -20.06 -7.59 -11.10
CA SER A 45 -21.02 -8.64 -11.45
C SER A 45 -21.09 -9.73 -10.38
N SER A 46 -22.25 -10.42 -10.30
CA SER A 46 -22.43 -11.64 -9.51
C SER A 46 -21.56 -12.81 -10.02
N THR A 47 -21.16 -12.78 -11.30
CA THR A 47 -20.30 -13.79 -11.91
C THR A 47 -18.81 -13.54 -11.67
N THR A 48 -18.42 -12.35 -11.19
CA THR A 48 -17.02 -12.06 -10.89
C THR A 48 -16.56 -12.86 -9.67
N PRO A 49 -15.45 -13.63 -9.76
CA PRO A 49 -14.89 -14.36 -8.63
C PRO A 49 -14.71 -13.46 -7.40
N LYS A 50 -14.99 -14.00 -6.22
CA LYS A 50 -14.91 -13.28 -4.94
C LYS A 50 -13.84 -13.94 -4.06
N PRO A 51 -13.11 -13.15 -3.24
CA PRO A 51 -12.09 -13.71 -2.36
C PRO A 51 -12.71 -14.62 -1.31
N SER A 52 -11.92 -15.55 -0.80
CA SER A 52 -12.33 -16.40 0.33
C SER A 52 -12.53 -15.57 1.61
N PHE A 53 -11.71 -14.55 1.80
CA PHE A 53 -11.82 -13.54 2.85
C PHE A 53 -10.95 -12.32 2.54
N ILE A 54 -11.15 -11.25 3.30
CA ILE A 54 -10.42 -9.98 3.18
C ILE A 54 -9.76 -9.70 4.53
N VAL A 55 -8.50 -9.28 4.50
CA VAL A 55 -7.77 -8.74 5.66
C VAL A 55 -7.56 -7.24 5.44
N ALA A 56 -8.32 -6.39 6.13
CA ALA A 56 -8.18 -4.94 6.08
C ALA A 56 -7.15 -4.45 7.10
N SER A 57 -5.88 -4.68 6.79
CA SER A 57 -4.73 -4.43 7.66
C SER A 57 -4.69 -3.00 8.17
N SER A 58 -4.71 -2.85 9.50
CA SER A 58 -4.48 -1.60 10.23
C SER A 58 -3.12 -1.53 10.93
N HIS A 59 -2.29 -2.56 10.78
CA HIS A 59 -0.97 -2.66 11.41
C HIS A 59 -0.07 -3.58 10.58
N VAL A 60 1.24 -3.30 10.54
CA VAL A 60 2.20 -4.08 9.74
C VAL A 60 2.23 -5.56 10.15
N SER A 61 1.98 -5.89 11.42
CA SER A 61 1.90 -7.29 11.86
C SER A 61 0.77 -8.07 11.17
N HIS A 62 -0.31 -7.41 10.75
CA HIS A 62 -1.40 -8.04 9.99
C HIS A 62 -0.95 -8.40 8.58
N VAL A 63 -0.11 -7.57 7.96
CA VAL A 63 0.52 -7.83 6.66
C VAL A 63 1.44 -9.04 6.76
N GLN A 64 2.36 -9.04 7.73
CA GLN A 64 3.30 -10.14 7.96
C GLN A 64 2.55 -11.48 8.18
N ALA A 65 1.56 -11.49 9.07
CA ALA A 65 0.76 -12.68 9.36
C ALA A 65 -0.01 -13.16 8.12
N THR A 66 -0.60 -12.25 7.35
CA THR A 66 -1.36 -12.62 6.14
C THR A 66 -0.47 -13.28 5.10
N ILE A 67 0.73 -12.72 4.84
CA ILE A 67 1.70 -13.27 3.89
C ILE A 67 2.14 -14.67 4.33
N ILE A 68 2.54 -14.82 5.59
CA ILE A 68 3.00 -16.09 6.14
C ILE A 68 1.89 -17.16 6.07
N CYS A 69 0.67 -16.83 6.51
CA CYS A 69 -0.45 -17.76 6.49
C CYS A 69 -0.85 -18.15 5.06
N CYS A 70 -0.92 -17.20 4.13
CA CYS A 70 -1.24 -17.51 2.73
C CYS A 70 -0.18 -18.44 2.11
N LYS A 71 1.10 -18.23 2.42
CA LYS A 71 2.19 -19.11 1.99
C LYS A 71 2.07 -20.53 2.57
N ILE A 72 1.78 -20.65 3.86
CA ILE A 72 1.60 -21.95 4.54
C ILE A 72 0.40 -22.72 3.94
N HIS A 73 -0.68 -22.02 3.64
CA HIS A 73 -1.93 -22.63 3.18
C HIS A 73 -2.11 -22.66 1.66
N GLY A 74 -1.13 -22.18 0.89
CA GLY A 74 -1.19 -22.17 -0.58
C GLY A 74 -2.31 -21.28 -1.15
N LEU A 75 -2.67 -20.20 -0.45
CA LEU A 75 -3.67 -19.24 -0.91
C LEU A 75 -3.01 -18.14 -1.73
N GLN A 76 -3.60 -17.78 -2.87
CA GLN A 76 -3.11 -16.64 -3.64
C GLN A 76 -3.47 -15.34 -2.93
N LEU A 77 -2.50 -14.42 -2.82
CA LEU A 77 -2.71 -13.10 -2.27
C LEU A 77 -2.93 -12.08 -3.40
N ARG A 78 -3.97 -11.25 -3.28
CA ARG A 78 -4.14 -10.01 -4.05
C ARG A 78 -4.01 -8.84 -3.09
N ILE A 79 -3.14 -7.89 -3.40
CA ILE A 79 -2.91 -6.72 -2.56
C ILE A 79 -3.72 -5.57 -3.14
N ARG A 80 -4.46 -4.87 -2.27
CA ARG A 80 -5.30 -3.73 -2.66
C ARG A 80 -4.97 -2.53 -1.80
N SER A 81 -4.56 -1.46 -2.46
CA SER A 81 -4.53 -0.09 -1.91
C SER A 81 -5.82 0.62 -2.32
N GLY A 82 -5.78 1.58 -3.26
CA GLY A 82 -6.97 2.33 -3.69
C GLY A 82 -7.92 1.60 -4.65
N GLY A 83 -7.56 0.40 -5.14
CA GLY A 83 -8.43 -0.40 -6.01
C GLY A 83 -8.59 0.12 -7.45
N HIS A 84 -7.65 0.95 -7.93
CA HIS A 84 -7.68 1.57 -9.25
C HIS A 84 -7.11 0.72 -10.39
N ASP A 85 -6.84 -0.57 -10.14
CA ASP A 85 -6.37 -1.47 -11.18
C ASP A 85 -7.44 -1.61 -12.29
N TYR A 86 -7.07 -1.26 -13.53
CA TYR A 86 -8.01 -1.23 -14.65
C TYR A 86 -8.57 -2.60 -15.02
N ASP A 87 -7.83 -3.67 -14.72
CA ASP A 87 -8.23 -5.06 -14.93
C ASP A 87 -8.65 -5.77 -13.65
N GLY A 88 -8.84 -5.02 -12.56
CA GLY A 88 -9.31 -5.55 -11.29
C GLY A 88 -8.36 -6.56 -10.64
N LEU A 89 -7.08 -6.56 -11.01
CA LEU A 89 -6.09 -7.54 -10.55
C LEU A 89 -5.83 -7.48 -9.03
N SER A 90 -6.18 -6.37 -8.39
CA SER A 90 -6.10 -6.21 -6.92
C SER A 90 -7.27 -6.85 -6.17
N TYR A 91 -8.34 -7.29 -6.85
CA TYR A 91 -9.53 -7.84 -6.20
C TYR A 91 -10.25 -8.96 -6.98
N VAL A 92 -9.65 -9.46 -8.07
CA VAL A 92 -10.16 -10.59 -8.86
C VAL A 92 -9.03 -11.60 -9.08
N SER A 93 -9.37 -12.89 -8.98
CA SER A 93 -8.52 -13.99 -9.43
C SER A 93 -9.34 -15.20 -9.87
N ASP A 94 -8.77 -16.00 -10.77
CA ASP A 94 -9.36 -17.24 -11.28
C ASP A 94 -9.14 -18.45 -10.35
N VAL A 95 -8.27 -18.31 -9.34
CA VAL A 95 -7.97 -19.32 -8.32
C VAL A 95 -8.43 -18.83 -6.94
N PRO A 96 -8.62 -19.72 -5.93
CA PRO A 96 -8.92 -19.30 -4.57
C PRO A 96 -7.90 -18.28 -4.07
N PHE A 97 -8.39 -17.13 -3.61
CA PHE A 97 -7.55 -15.99 -3.27
C PHE A 97 -8.07 -15.23 -2.05
N VAL A 98 -7.17 -14.47 -1.46
CA VAL A 98 -7.39 -13.57 -0.33
C VAL A 98 -7.04 -12.17 -0.78
N ILE A 99 -7.83 -11.18 -0.35
CA ILE A 99 -7.44 -9.77 -0.48
C ILE A 99 -6.74 -9.34 0.80
N LEU A 100 -5.51 -8.85 0.67
CA LEU A 100 -4.86 -8.01 1.68
C LEU A 100 -5.16 -6.56 1.32
N ASP A 101 -6.06 -5.96 2.08
CA ASP A 101 -6.50 -4.59 1.88
C ASP A 101 -5.71 -3.67 2.82
N MET A 102 -4.99 -2.74 2.21
CA MET A 102 -4.07 -1.82 2.88
C MET A 102 -4.76 -0.53 3.33
N PHE A 103 -6.05 -0.34 3.02
CA PHE A 103 -6.73 0.94 3.17
C PHE A 103 -6.64 1.53 4.59
N ASN A 104 -6.54 0.73 5.66
CA ASN A 104 -6.43 1.27 7.02
C ASN A 104 -5.01 1.78 7.38
N LEU A 105 -3.99 1.44 6.61
CA LEU A 105 -2.62 1.97 6.72
C LEU A 105 -2.49 3.22 5.83
N ARG A 106 -2.91 4.38 6.35
CA ARG A 106 -3.03 5.63 5.57
C ARG A 106 -2.40 6.86 6.22
N GLU A 107 -1.52 6.65 7.18
CA GLU A 107 -0.81 7.76 7.80
C GLU A 107 0.07 8.48 6.77
N VAL A 108 0.09 9.81 6.87
CA VAL A 108 0.95 10.69 6.09
C VAL A 108 1.65 11.65 7.06
N SER A 109 2.96 11.51 7.19
CA SER A 109 3.80 12.39 7.99
C SER A 109 4.64 13.26 7.05
N VAL A 110 4.58 14.57 7.24
CA VAL A 110 5.22 15.56 6.35
C VAL A 110 6.19 16.40 7.17
N ASP A 111 7.46 16.40 6.77
CA ASP A 111 8.52 17.23 7.29
C ASP A 111 8.95 18.26 6.22
N ILE A 112 8.44 19.48 6.35
CA ILE A 112 8.75 20.57 5.41
C ILE A 112 10.16 21.12 5.62
N GLU A 113 10.72 21.04 6.83
CA GLU A 113 12.07 21.57 7.09
C GLU A 113 13.14 20.75 6.37
N ASN A 114 12.89 19.44 6.26
CA ASN A 114 13.77 18.50 5.58
C ASN A 114 13.24 18.07 4.19
N GLU A 115 12.13 18.65 3.74
CA GLU A 115 11.54 18.45 2.40
C GLU A 115 11.23 16.97 2.08
N TRP A 116 10.71 16.22 3.05
CA TRP A 116 10.28 14.83 2.81
C TRP A 116 8.94 14.49 3.46
N ALA A 117 8.32 13.41 2.97
CA ALA A 117 7.14 12.83 3.58
C ALA A 117 7.22 11.30 3.65
N TRP A 118 6.74 10.73 4.76
CA TRP A 118 6.44 9.30 4.89
C TRP A 118 4.96 9.08 4.64
N VAL A 119 4.63 8.17 3.71
CA VAL A 119 3.25 7.87 3.35
C VAL A 119 2.99 6.37 3.34
N GLN A 120 1.98 5.95 4.09
CA GLN A 120 1.57 4.55 4.11
C GLN A 120 0.82 4.15 2.83
N SER A 121 1.00 2.91 2.41
CA SER A 121 0.54 2.40 1.11
C SER A 121 -0.97 2.49 0.87
N GLY A 122 -1.79 2.55 1.93
CA GLY A 122 -3.24 2.70 1.86
C GLY A 122 -3.75 4.14 1.76
N ALA A 123 -2.89 5.14 1.94
CA ALA A 123 -3.25 6.53 1.70
C ALA A 123 -3.53 6.78 0.22
N THR A 124 -4.36 7.78 -0.06
CA THR A 124 -4.70 8.22 -1.41
C THR A 124 -3.89 9.44 -1.84
N MET A 125 -3.77 9.67 -3.15
CA MET A 125 -3.12 10.87 -3.70
C MET A 125 -3.72 12.16 -3.13
N GLY A 126 -5.05 12.21 -2.97
CA GLY A 126 -5.73 13.36 -2.39
C GLY A 126 -5.33 13.61 -0.94
N GLU A 127 -5.20 12.56 -0.13
CA GLU A 127 -4.72 12.68 1.27
C GLU A 127 -3.26 13.17 1.31
N LEU A 128 -2.38 12.61 0.46
CA LEU A 128 -0.99 13.07 0.36
C LEU A 128 -0.91 14.55 0.00
N TYR A 129 -1.59 14.98 -1.07
CA TYR A 129 -1.60 16.37 -1.50
C TYR A 129 -2.16 17.30 -0.41
N TYR A 130 -3.24 16.89 0.25
CA TYR A 130 -3.86 17.68 1.30
C TYR A 130 -2.92 17.87 2.49
N ARG A 131 -2.24 16.81 2.92
CA ARG A 131 -1.31 16.84 4.06
C ARG A 131 -0.07 17.68 3.80
N ILE A 132 0.44 17.67 2.55
CA ILE A 132 1.50 18.60 2.13
C ILE A 132 0.99 20.04 2.17
N ALA A 133 -0.19 20.30 1.59
CA ALA A 133 -0.79 21.62 1.54
C ALA A 133 -1.12 22.23 2.91
N GLU A 134 -1.46 21.39 3.91
CA GLU A 134 -1.65 21.82 5.29
C GLU A 134 -0.35 22.37 5.93
N LYS A 135 0.81 21.89 5.47
CA LYS A 135 2.11 22.33 5.99
C LYS A 135 2.68 23.52 5.22
N SER A 136 2.44 23.59 3.92
CA SER A 136 2.94 24.68 3.07
C SER A 136 2.16 24.79 1.76
N ASN A 137 1.98 26.02 1.27
CA ASN A 137 1.42 26.29 -0.06
C ASN A 137 2.50 26.36 -1.17
N LEU A 138 3.76 26.08 -0.82
CA LEU A 138 4.89 26.14 -1.76
C LEU A 138 5.34 24.76 -2.26
N TYR A 139 5.07 23.70 -1.51
CA TYR A 139 5.51 22.33 -1.83
C TYR A 139 4.38 21.50 -2.45
N GLY A 140 4.77 20.54 -3.29
CA GLY A 140 3.91 19.52 -3.86
C GLY A 140 4.65 18.19 -4.05
N PHE A 141 3.98 17.23 -4.69
CA PHE A 141 4.58 15.94 -5.04
C PHE A 141 4.13 15.49 -6.45
N PRO A 142 5.03 15.09 -7.36
CA PRO A 142 4.69 14.74 -8.74
C PRO A 142 4.02 13.37 -8.83
N ALA A 143 2.68 13.36 -8.80
CA ALA A 143 1.88 12.15 -8.93
C ALA A 143 0.58 12.35 -9.72
N GLY A 144 -0.25 11.31 -9.75
CA GLY A 144 -1.48 11.23 -10.53
C GLY A 144 -2.55 12.24 -10.13
N VAL A 145 -3.43 12.57 -11.08
CA VAL A 145 -4.47 13.58 -10.88
C VAL A 145 -5.67 13.05 -10.07
N CYS A 146 -5.97 11.75 -10.19
CA CYS A 146 -7.14 11.15 -9.56
C CYS A 146 -6.94 11.03 -8.04
N PRO A 147 -7.71 11.77 -7.20
CA PRO A 147 -7.42 11.88 -5.78
C PRO A 147 -7.66 10.59 -4.99
N THR A 148 -8.47 9.67 -5.51
CA THR A 148 -8.78 8.39 -4.85
C THR A 148 -7.82 7.25 -5.23
N VAL A 149 -6.85 7.51 -6.11
CA VAL A 149 -5.80 6.55 -6.42
C VAL A 149 -4.96 6.33 -5.18
N GLY A 150 -4.72 5.07 -4.83
CA GLY A 150 -3.92 4.70 -3.66
C GLY A 150 -2.42 4.73 -3.95
N VAL A 151 -1.64 5.19 -2.98
CA VAL A 151 -0.19 5.37 -3.04
C VAL A 151 0.52 4.08 -3.44
N GLY A 152 0.22 2.97 -2.76
CA GLY A 152 0.97 1.72 -2.91
C GLY A 152 1.03 1.21 -4.36
N GLY A 153 -0.10 1.21 -5.08
CA GLY A 153 -0.11 0.78 -6.48
C GLY A 153 0.34 1.86 -7.47
N HIS A 154 0.22 3.14 -7.10
CA HIS A 154 0.60 4.24 -7.99
C HIS A 154 2.11 4.39 -8.09
N PHE A 155 2.81 4.37 -6.95
CA PHE A 155 4.26 4.57 -6.90
C PHE A 155 5.01 3.35 -7.43
N SER A 156 4.58 2.13 -7.09
CA SER A 156 5.19 0.91 -7.61
C SER A 156 5.00 0.77 -9.14
N GLY A 157 3.95 1.36 -9.70
CA GLY A 157 3.69 1.41 -11.13
C GLY A 157 4.37 2.58 -11.88
N GLY A 158 5.22 3.37 -11.20
CA GLY A 158 5.87 4.56 -11.74
C GLY A 158 5.18 5.86 -11.33
N GLY A 159 3.90 6.01 -11.70
CA GLY A 159 3.07 7.16 -11.32
C GLY A 159 3.34 8.41 -12.17
N TYR A 160 2.42 8.72 -13.09
CA TYR A 160 2.52 9.89 -13.98
C TYR A 160 1.49 10.96 -13.63
N GLY A 161 1.81 12.22 -13.94
CA GLY A 161 0.89 13.34 -13.72
C GLY A 161 1.33 14.65 -14.36
N ASN A 162 0.64 15.73 -14.02
CA ASN A 162 0.82 17.03 -14.67
C ASN A 162 2.23 17.64 -14.46
N MET A 163 2.89 17.25 -13.37
CA MET A 163 4.21 17.75 -12.99
C MET A 163 5.36 16.95 -13.61
N MET A 164 5.06 15.86 -14.33
CA MET A 164 6.07 14.89 -14.76
C MET A 164 7.14 15.47 -15.70
N ARG A 165 6.78 16.45 -16.52
CA ARG A 165 7.74 17.06 -17.46
C ARG A 165 8.81 17.90 -16.75
N LYS A 166 8.55 18.33 -15.53
CA LYS A 166 9.48 19.13 -14.72
C LYS A 166 10.21 18.25 -13.70
N TYR A 167 9.51 17.30 -13.07
CA TYR A 167 10.01 16.56 -11.90
C TYR A 167 10.05 15.03 -12.07
N GLY A 168 9.73 14.50 -13.25
CA GLY A 168 9.72 13.05 -13.48
C GLY A 168 8.47 12.33 -12.94
N LEU A 169 8.53 11.01 -12.89
CA LEU A 169 7.46 10.17 -12.34
C LEU A 169 7.47 10.19 -10.80
N SER A 170 6.42 9.70 -10.16
CA SER A 170 6.38 9.57 -8.69
C SER A 170 7.53 8.71 -8.18
N VAL A 171 7.81 7.59 -8.86
CA VAL A 171 8.90 6.67 -8.50
C VAL A 171 10.28 7.30 -8.58
N ASP A 172 10.47 8.32 -9.44
CA ASP A 172 11.75 9.01 -9.57
C ASP A 172 12.07 9.89 -8.34
N ASN A 173 11.06 10.13 -7.48
CA ASN A 173 11.12 11.00 -6.32
C ASN A 173 11.00 10.22 -4.99
N VAL A 174 11.19 8.89 -5.04
CA VAL A 174 11.20 8.00 -3.88
C VAL A 174 12.61 7.91 -3.29
N LEU A 175 12.72 8.13 -1.98
CA LEU A 175 13.99 8.16 -1.23
C LEU A 175 14.29 6.85 -0.50
N ASP A 176 13.28 6.27 0.15
CA ASP A 176 13.35 5.05 0.94
C ASP A 176 12.00 4.34 0.89
N ALA A 177 11.94 3.12 1.41
CA ALA A 177 10.74 2.36 1.49
C ALA A 177 10.70 1.23 2.52
N GLN A 178 9.54 0.98 3.15
CA GLN A 178 9.31 -0.20 3.99
C GLN A 178 8.52 -1.29 3.27
N ILE A 179 9.15 -2.44 3.03
CA ILE A 179 8.56 -3.58 2.33
C ILE A 179 8.28 -4.73 3.31
N VAL A 180 7.36 -5.64 2.97
CA VAL A 180 7.26 -6.94 3.66
C VAL A 180 7.55 -8.06 2.66
N ASP A 181 8.61 -8.82 2.91
CA ASP A 181 9.03 -9.88 1.98
C ASP A 181 8.18 -11.16 2.10
N ALA A 182 8.44 -12.14 1.22
CA ALA A 182 7.75 -13.42 1.21
C ALA A 182 8.02 -14.32 2.44
N ASN A 183 8.89 -13.88 3.36
CA ASN A 183 9.15 -14.51 4.65
C ASN A 183 8.56 -13.70 5.82
N GLY A 184 7.83 -12.62 5.51
CA GLY A 184 7.23 -11.73 6.50
C GLY A 184 8.23 -10.80 7.17
N ARG A 185 9.43 -10.58 6.61
CA ARG A 185 10.42 -9.63 7.15
C ARG A 185 10.07 -8.22 6.67
N ILE A 186 10.10 -7.25 7.58
CA ILE A 186 10.05 -5.83 7.23
C ILE A 186 11.45 -5.44 6.76
N LEU A 187 11.57 -4.74 5.64
CA LEU A 187 12.85 -4.26 5.15
C LEU A 187 12.70 -2.80 4.74
N ASP A 188 13.68 -1.98 5.11
CA ASP A 188 13.92 -0.64 4.57
C ASP A 188 14.89 -0.69 3.38
N ARG A 189 15.20 0.45 2.74
CA ARG A 189 16.18 0.53 1.66
C ARG A 189 17.53 -0.09 2.01
N GLU A 190 18.08 0.22 3.18
CA GLU A 190 19.40 -0.26 3.58
C GLU A 190 19.43 -1.80 3.75
N SER A 191 18.40 -2.36 4.39
CA SER A 191 18.27 -3.80 4.58
C SER A 191 17.91 -4.53 3.28
N MET A 192 17.20 -3.88 2.34
CA MET A 192 17.03 -4.38 0.98
C MET A 192 18.36 -4.46 0.25
N GLU A 193 19.21 -3.44 0.29
CA GLU A 193 20.54 -3.46 -0.35
C GLU A 193 21.44 -4.60 0.19
N LYS A 194 21.26 -4.97 1.46
CA LYS A 194 21.95 -6.13 2.07
C LYS A 194 21.40 -7.49 1.60
N ILE A 195 20.17 -7.52 1.07
CA ILE A 195 19.47 -8.73 0.61
C ILE A 195 19.47 -8.87 -0.92
N SER A 196 19.61 -7.75 -1.68
CA SER A 196 19.30 -7.55 -3.11
C SER A 196 20.18 -8.28 -4.13
N SER A 197 20.54 -9.51 -3.81
CA SER A 197 20.49 -10.60 -4.80
C SER A 197 19.06 -10.96 -5.31
N GLY A 198 18.02 -10.11 -5.12
CA GLY A 198 16.65 -10.26 -5.70
C GLY A 198 15.64 -9.13 -5.31
N PRO A 199 14.48 -8.96 -6.01
CA PRO A 199 13.64 -7.74 -5.99
C PRO A 199 12.40 -7.79 -5.05
N LEU A 200 11.95 -6.64 -4.48
CA LEU A 200 10.79 -6.50 -3.56
C LEU A 200 10.13 -5.07 -3.56
N GLU A 201 8.90 -4.88 -3.02
CA GLU A 201 7.95 -3.71 -3.12
C GLU A 201 7.38 -3.14 -1.76
N GLU A 202 6.88 -1.86 -1.73
CA GLU A 202 7.14 -0.72 -0.77
C GLU A 202 5.97 0.06 -0.07
N GLU A 203 6.17 0.50 1.20
CA GLU A 203 5.81 1.83 1.78
C GLU A 203 6.90 2.82 1.43
N VAL A 204 6.70 4.15 1.41
CA VAL A 204 7.64 5.04 0.70
C VAL A 204 7.94 6.36 1.45
N GLU A 205 9.22 6.72 1.53
CA GLU A 205 9.72 8.06 1.82
C GLU A 205 9.88 8.85 0.51
N LEU A 206 9.38 10.08 0.48
CA LEU A 206 9.33 10.91 -0.72
C LEU A 206 10.12 12.20 -0.56
N ALA A 207 10.77 12.65 -1.63
CA ALA A 207 11.22 14.03 -1.75
C ALA A 207 10.03 14.94 -2.11
N LEU A 208 9.90 16.07 -1.40
CA LEU A 208 8.93 17.11 -1.69
C LEU A 208 9.56 18.15 -2.62
N GLU A 209 8.79 18.62 -3.60
CA GLU A 209 9.25 19.47 -4.70
C GLU A 209 8.47 20.80 -4.82
#